data_AF-A0A3Q3WDU7-F1
#
_entry.id   AF-A0A3Q3WDU7-F1
#
_cell.length_a   1.000
_cell.length_b   1.000
_cell.length_c   1.000
_cell.angle_alpha   90.00
_cell.angle_beta   90.00
_cell.angle_gamma   90.00
#
_symmetry.space_group_name_H-M   'P 1'
#
loop_
_entity.id
_entity.type
_entity.pdbx_description
1 polymer ?
#
loop_
_entity_poly.entity_id
_entity_poly.type
_entity_poly.pdbx_seq_one_letter_code
_entity_poly.pdbx_strand_id
1 'polypeptide(L)'
;MNLLPDVWRQDLWLPAGVTWRDMEQLADSDRPLPWDLLMALPLALGFVALRFLFERFVAPPMARCLGVKNIMQASVVPSPKLESFYTQRSRQPTQSEIVSLMALCGKTQRQIEVWFRLRRNQDRPCRTKKFAEATWRFFFYLTAFTAGLACLIDTPWFWDLRECWRHYPKAHYWYYMLELGFYLSLLLRISVDVRRKDFREQVIHHLATIILLSFSYCANYIRIGTVVMLLHDSSDILLESAKMFNYGTDWKEAPSLFDVFSFEPFAGYYFFNAMLMVLQALHIFWAGLILRMVYKFLNGNLEKDERSDESEVEEEEANVDHEGDYCWEKSRDTLNCKLSMLTTSCVLNNLTSHRASVANRMRKAQ
;
A
#
# COMPACT_ATOMS: atom_id res chain seq x y z
N MET A 1 -21.67 11.40 -18.56
CA MET A 1 -21.83 9.94 -18.71
C MET A 1 -22.13 9.48 -20.15
N ASN A 2 -22.51 10.35 -21.09
CA ASN A 2 -22.91 9.95 -22.46
C ASN A 2 -21.77 9.62 -23.45
N LEU A 3 -20.50 9.70 -23.04
CA LEU A 3 -19.36 9.56 -23.96
C LEU A 3 -18.91 8.12 -24.19
N LEU A 4 -19.24 7.18 -23.28
CA LEU A 4 -18.87 5.75 -23.34
C LEU A 4 -19.91 4.88 -22.59
N PRO A 5 -21.08 4.60 -23.16
CA PRO A 5 -22.19 3.92 -22.46
C PRO A 5 -21.84 2.50 -21.99
N ASP A 6 -21.03 1.77 -22.76
CA ASP A 6 -20.62 0.41 -22.41
C ASP A 6 -19.66 0.35 -21.22
N VAL A 7 -18.83 1.39 -21.05
CA VAL A 7 -17.90 1.49 -19.91
C VAL A 7 -18.66 1.81 -18.63
N TRP A 8 -19.70 2.64 -18.69
CA TRP A 8 -20.47 3.06 -17.51
C TRP A 8 -21.69 2.17 -17.24
N ARG A 9 -21.61 0.88 -17.56
CA ARG A 9 -22.64 -0.10 -17.19
C ARG A 9 -22.78 -0.20 -15.66
N GLN A 10 -24.02 -0.12 -15.17
CA GLN A 10 -24.33 -0.04 -13.73
C GLN A 10 -23.84 -1.29 -12.98
N ASP A 11 -24.00 -2.47 -13.58
CA ASP A 11 -23.65 -3.78 -13.03
C ASP A 11 -22.14 -4.02 -12.89
N LEU A 12 -21.31 -3.24 -13.57
CA LEU A 12 -19.84 -3.37 -13.48
C LEU A 12 -19.25 -2.59 -12.31
N TRP A 13 -19.91 -1.50 -11.89
CA TRP A 13 -19.34 -0.56 -10.94
C TRP A 13 -20.18 -0.48 -9.67
N LEU A 14 -21.49 -0.28 -9.80
CA LEU A 14 -22.33 0.00 -8.65
C LEU A 14 -22.68 -1.27 -7.84
N PRO A 15 -22.89 -1.14 -6.51
CA PRO A 15 -23.47 -2.20 -5.71
C PRO A 15 -24.83 -2.68 -6.23
N ALA A 16 -25.17 -3.94 -5.96
CA ALA A 16 -26.46 -4.50 -6.33
C ALA A 16 -27.61 -3.64 -5.75
N GLY A 17 -28.56 -3.26 -6.61
CA GLY A 17 -29.70 -2.43 -6.24
C GLY A 17 -29.49 -0.91 -6.35
N VAL A 18 -28.29 -0.45 -6.71
CA VAL A 18 -27.98 0.97 -6.92
C VAL A 18 -27.79 1.27 -8.41
N THR A 19 -28.41 2.35 -8.88
CA THR A 19 -28.35 2.82 -10.27
C THR A 19 -27.69 4.19 -10.37
N TRP A 20 -27.23 4.56 -11.57
CA TRP A 20 -26.69 5.92 -11.78
C TRP A 20 -27.75 7.01 -11.54
N ARG A 21 -29.05 6.70 -11.64
CA ARG A 21 -30.13 7.67 -11.36
C ARG A 21 -30.16 8.07 -9.89
N ASP A 22 -29.82 7.15 -8.99
CA ASP A 22 -29.78 7.42 -7.55
C ASP A 22 -28.68 8.45 -7.24
N MET A 23 -27.60 8.46 -8.02
CA MET A 23 -26.50 9.43 -7.94
C MET A 23 -26.88 10.79 -8.54
N GLU A 24 -27.77 10.81 -9.53
CA GLU A 24 -28.30 12.05 -10.12
C GLU A 24 -29.32 12.74 -9.21
N GLN A 25 -29.96 11.99 -8.32
CA GLN A 25 -30.95 12.46 -7.35
C GLN A 25 -30.34 12.97 -6.03
N LEU A 26 -29.02 12.85 -5.86
CA LEU A 26 -28.32 13.44 -4.72
C LEU A 26 -28.43 14.96 -4.73
N ALA A 27 -28.45 15.55 -3.54
CA ALA A 27 -28.28 16.99 -3.40
C ALA A 27 -26.98 17.42 -4.08
N ASP A 28 -26.97 18.60 -4.71
CA ASP A 28 -25.81 19.13 -5.43
C ASP A 28 -24.53 19.16 -4.56
N SER A 29 -24.69 19.28 -3.23
CA SER A 29 -23.58 19.26 -2.28
C SER A 29 -22.94 17.87 -2.07
N ASP A 30 -23.63 16.78 -2.36
CA ASP A 30 -23.17 15.40 -2.14
C ASP A 30 -22.78 14.69 -3.44
N ARG A 31 -23.02 15.33 -4.59
CA ARG A 31 -22.80 14.77 -5.91
C ARG A 31 -21.39 15.10 -6.43
N PRO A 32 -20.52 14.10 -6.64
CA PRO A 32 -19.21 14.34 -7.23
C PRO A 32 -19.36 14.68 -8.72
N LEU A 33 -18.87 15.85 -9.13
CA LEU A 33 -18.83 16.27 -10.53
C LEU A 33 -17.41 16.11 -11.09
N PRO A 34 -17.24 15.64 -12.34
CA PRO A 34 -15.92 15.55 -12.95
C PRO A 34 -15.17 16.88 -13.00
N TRP A 35 -15.89 18.00 -13.03
CA TRP A 35 -15.31 19.35 -13.01
C TRP A 35 -14.66 19.69 -11.67
N ASP A 36 -15.07 19.07 -10.57
CA ASP A 36 -14.45 19.28 -9.26
C ASP A 36 -12.99 18.83 -9.25
N LEU A 37 -12.64 17.83 -10.07
CA LEU A 37 -11.26 17.38 -10.24
C LEU A 37 -10.34 18.48 -10.76
N LEU A 38 -10.86 19.51 -11.43
CA LEU A 38 -10.06 20.66 -11.86
C LEU A 38 -9.58 21.48 -10.66
N MET A 39 -10.22 21.41 -9.50
CA MET A 39 -9.77 22.04 -8.26
C MET A 39 -8.44 21.45 -7.75
N ALA A 40 -8.08 20.24 -8.18
CA ALA A 40 -6.79 19.65 -7.88
C ALA A 40 -5.63 20.43 -8.53
N LEU A 41 -5.85 21.11 -9.67
CA LEU A 41 -4.80 21.88 -10.35
C LEU A 41 -4.30 23.09 -9.55
N PRO A 42 -5.16 24.04 -9.09
CA PRO A 42 -4.70 25.13 -8.25
C PRO A 42 -4.12 24.63 -6.92
N LEU A 43 -4.67 23.56 -6.34
CA LEU A 43 -4.10 22.92 -5.15
C LEU A 43 -2.69 22.38 -5.42
N ALA A 44 -2.48 21.71 -6.55
CA ALA A 44 -1.17 21.19 -6.96
C ALA A 44 -0.13 22.30 -7.12
N LEU A 45 -0.51 23.43 -7.72
CA LEU A 45 0.36 24.61 -7.82
C LEU A 45 0.66 25.21 -6.44
N GLY A 46 -0.33 25.24 -5.54
CA GLY A 46 -0.14 25.61 -4.14
C GLY A 46 0.88 24.71 -3.44
N PHE A 47 0.77 23.39 -3.59
CA PHE A 47 1.75 22.44 -3.04
C PHE A 47 3.14 22.60 -3.64
N VAL A 48 3.24 22.89 -4.94
CA VAL A 48 4.51 23.23 -5.60
C VAL A 48 5.14 24.46 -4.95
N ALA A 49 4.36 25.52 -4.68
CA ALA A 49 4.87 26.71 -4.00
C ALA A 49 5.27 26.42 -2.55
N LEU A 50 4.43 25.69 -1.80
CA LEU A 50 4.70 25.31 -0.42
C LEU A 50 5.98 24.47 -0.30
N ARG A 51 6.17 23.52 -1.22
CA ARG A 51 7.40 22.72 -1.31
C ARG A 51 8.64 23.60 -1.52
N PHE A 52 8.54 24.59 -2.40
CA PHE A 52 9.66 25.51 -2.65
C PHE A 52 10.03 26.28 -1.38
N LEU A 53 9.04 26.78 -0.64
CA LEU A 53 9.26 27.44 0.65
C LEU A 53 9.88 26.47 1.68
N PHE A 54 9.39 25.24 1.75
CA PHE A 54 9.91 24.22 2.66
C PHE A 54 11.38 23.87 2.37
N GLU A 55 11.71 23.59 1.11
CA GLU A 55 13.07 23.27 0.69
C GLU A 55 14.03 24.45 0.91
N ARG A 56 13.53 25.69 0.87
CA ARG A 56 14.31 26.89 1.11
C ARG A 56 14.54 27.17 2.58
N PHE A 57 13.53 27.01 3.44
CA PHE A 57 13.56 27.49 4.82
C PHE A 57 13.65 26.38 5.87
N VAL A 58 13.03 25.22 5.66
CA VAL A 58 12.90 24.16 6.66
C VAL A 58 13.91 23.02 6.45
N ALA A 59 14.13 22.60 5.21
CA ALA A 59 15.04 21.50 4.93
C ALA A 59 16.52 21.79 5.32
N PRO A 60 17.10 22.99 5.09
CA PRO A 60 18.48 23.28 5.46
C PRO A 60 18.79 23.23 6.97
N PRO A 61 17.99 23.81 7.89
CA PRO A 61 18.23 23.65 9.32
C PRO A 61 18.08 22.20 9.78
N MET A 62 17.11 21.45 9.26
CA MET A 62 16.95 20.03 9.59
C MET A 62 18.12 19.17 9.13
N ALA A 63 18.63 19.41 7.93
CA ALA A 63 19.81 18.73 7.41
C ALA A 63 21.04 18.95 8.29
N ARG A 64 21.19 20.16 8.86
CA ARG A 64 22.26 20.48 9.82
C ARG A 64 22.05 19.77 11.16
N CYS A 65 20.82 19.75 11.68
CA CYS A 65 20.47 19.08 12.93
C CYS A 65 20.79 17.57 12.88
N LEU A 66 20.45 16.92 11.77
CA LEU A 66 20.70 15.49 11.55
C LEU A 66 22.10 15.17 11.01
N GLY A 67 23.01 16.15 10.99
CA GLY A 67 24.40 15.93 10.60
C GLY A 67 24.62 15.55 9.13
N VAL A 68 23.67 15.85 8.23
CA VAL A 68 23.76 15.52 6.80
C VAL A 68 24.92 16.28 6.18
N LYS A 69 26.08 15.64 6.06
CA LYS A 69 27.26 16.28 5.46
C LYS A 69 27.02 16.53 3.97
N ASN A 70 27.29 17.77 3.54
CA ASN A 70 27.37 18.10 2.12
C ASN A 70 28.77 17.76 1.62
N ILE A 71 28.94 16.55 1.08
CA ILE A 71 30.20 16.18 0.43
C ILE A 71 30.25 16.97 -0.88
N MET A 72 30.96 18.10 -0.87
CA MET A 72 31.24 18.86 -2.08
C MET A 72 31.94 17.93 -3.08
N GLN A 73 31.27 17.64 -4.18
CA GLN A 73 31.85 16.83 -5.24
C GLN A 73 33.02 17.59 -5.85
N ALA A 74 34.15 16.90 -6.04
CA ALA A 74 35.35 17.52 -6.60
C ALA A 74 35.03 18.25 -7.91
N SER A 75 35.47 19.50 -8.01
CA SER A 75 35.27 20.30 -9.21
C SER A 75 36.09 19.75 -10.36
N VAL A 76 35.47 19.64 -11.53
CA VAL A 76 36.11 19.21 -12.77
C VAL A 76 36.88 20.39 -13.35
N VAL A 77 38.11 20.15 -13.81
CA VAL A 77 38.88 21.18 -14.51
C VAL A 77 38.13 21.62 -15.78
N PRO A 78 37.87 22.93 -15.98
CA PRO A 78 37.15 23.41 -17.15
C PRO A 78 37.84 22.96 -18.45
N SER A 79 37.10 22.23 -19.30
CA SER A 79 37.57 21.79 -20.61
C SER A 79 36.40 21.87 -21.60
N PRO A 80 36.26 22.97 -22.35
CA PRO A 80 35.12 23.19 -23.25
C PRO A 80 34.92 22.07 -24.27
N LYS A 81 36.01 21.48 -24.76
CA LYS A 81 36.01 20.37 -25.73
C LYS A 81 35.49 19.05 -25.14
N LEU A 82 35.79 18.78 -23.87
CA LEU A 82 35.27 17.59 -23.19
C LEU A 82 33.82 17.78 -22.77
N GLU A 83 33.45 19.00 -22.36
CA GLU A 83 32.07 19.34 -21.99
C GLU A 83 31.13 19.30 -23.20
N SER A 84 31.55 19.78 -24.37
CA SER A 84 30.76 19.67 -25.59
C SER A 84 30.53 18.22 -25.99
N PHE A 85 31.56 17.38 -25.93
CA PHE A 85 31.41 15.93 -26.16
C PHE A 85 30.45 15.28 -25.15
N TYR A 86 30.61 15.60 -23.86
CA TYR A 86 29.82 15.03 -22.78
C TYR A 86 28.32 15.34 -22.91
N THR A 87 28.00 16.58 -23.26
CA THR A 87 26.61 17.06 -23.37
C THR A 87 25.94 16.64 -24.68
N GLN A 88 26.68 16.60 -25.79
CA GLN A 88 26.11 16.39 -27.13
C GLN A 88 26.18 14.94 -27.61
N ARG A 89 27.18 14.16 -27.17
CA ARG A 89 27.47 12.84 -27.76
C ARG A 89 27.33 11.69 -26.78
N SER A 90 28.16 11.62 -25.74
CA SER A 90 28.10 10.52 -24.77
C SER A 90 28.70 10.87 -23.41
N ARG A 91 28.05 10.38 -22.36
CA ARG A 91 28.54 10.44 -20.96
C ARG A 91 29.57 9.35 -20.64
N GLN A 92 29.65 8.31 -21.49
CA GLN A 92 30.56 7.18 -21.37
C GLN A 92 31.21 6.94 -22.74
N PRO A 93 32.33 7.63 -23.05
CA PRO A 93 33.01 7.48 -24.32
C PRO A 93 33.56 6.06 -24.48
N THR A 94 33.49 5.54 -25.70
CA THR A 94 34.14 4.28 -26.09
C THR A 94 35.65 4.45 -26.24
N GLN A 95 36.42 3.36 -26.30
CA GLN A 95 37.88 3.42 -26.39
C GLN A 95 38.36 4.21 -27.63
N SER A 96 37.69 4.07 -28.77
CA SER A 96 38.01 4.83 -30.00
C SER A 96 37.77 6.33 -29.83
N GLU A 97 36.70 6.71 -29.13
CA GLU A 97 36.37 8.11 -28.83
C GLU A 97 37.32 8.71 -27.80
N ILE A 98 37.84 7.92 -26.86
CA ILE A 98 38.88 8.39 -25.94
C ILE A 98 40.15 8.76 -26.73
N VAL A 99 40.58 7.93 -27.67
CA VAL A 99 41.76 8.20 -28.51
C VAL A 99 41.57 9.49 -29.34
N SER A 100 40.38 9.71 -29.91
CA SER A 100 40.12 10.95 -30.66
C SER A 100 40.11 12.19 -29.76
N LEU A 101 39.57 12.07 -28.54
CA LEU A 101 39.58 13.15 -27.55
C LEU A 101 40.99 13.45 -27.02
N MET A 102 41.87 12.46 -26.92
CA MET A 102 43.29 12.66 -26.59
C MET A 102 43.95 13.57 -27.61
N ALA A 103 43.76 13.29 -28.90
CA ALA A 103 44.30 14.09 -29.99
C ALA A 103 43.70 15.51 -30.00
N LEU A 104 42.39 15.64 -29.78
CA LEU A 104 41.69 16.93 -29.83
C LEU A 104 42.05 17.86 -28.64
N CYS A 105 42.29 17.29 -27.46
CA CYS A 105 42.46 18.03 -26.21
C CYS A 105 43.92 18.10 -25.73
N GLY A 106 44.84 17.35 -26.33
CA GLY A 106 46.23 17.24 -25.87
C GLY A 106 46.34 16.67 -24.44
N LYS A 107 45.40 15.80 -24.05
CA LYS A 107 45.34 15.20 -22.71
C LYS A 107 45.64 13.71 -22.77
N THR A 108 46.16 13.17 -21.68
CA THR A 108 46.37 11.72 -21.57
C THR A 108 45.04 11.00 -21.39
N GLN A 109 45.00 9.71 -21.74
CA GLN A 109 43.83 8.84 -21.54
C GLN A 109 43.32 8.93 -20.08
N ARG A 110 44.22 8.78 -19.11
CA ARG A 110 43.88 8.84 -17.68
C ARG A 110 43.25 10.17 -17.29
N GLN A 111 43.75 11.30 -17.82
CA GLN A 111 43.17 12.61 -17.54
C GLN A 111 41.74 12.73 -18.08
N ILE A 112 41.49 12.20 -19.28
CA ILE A 112 40.16 12.19 -19.89
C ILE A 112 39.21 11.29 -19.07
N GLU A 113 39.61 10.06 -18.75
CA GLU A 113 38.80 9.14 -17.95
C GLU A 113 38.48 9.70 -16.55
N VAL A 114 39.46 10.31 -15.89
CA VAL A 114 39.28 11.01 -14.60
C VAL A 114 38.28 12.16 -14.77
N TRP A 115 38.42 12.97 -15.81
CA TRP A 115 37.51 14.07 -16.12
C TRP A 115 36.07 13.58 -16.29
N PHE A 116 35.85 12.54 -17.12
CA PHE A 116 34.51 11.96 -17.34
C PHE A 116 33.94 11.35 -16.05
N ARG A 117 34.77 10.68 -15.24
CA ARG A 117 34.33 10.13 -13.95
C ARG A 117 33.90 11.23 -12.98
N LEU A 118 34.70 12.29 -12.85
CA LEU A 118 34.40 13.43 -11.99
C LEU A 118 33.15 14.18 -12.48
N ARG A 119 33.01 14.40 -13.80
CA ARG A 119 31.86 15.06 -14.41
C ARG A 119 30.56 14.28 -14.23
N ARG A 120 30.60 12.95 -14.40
CA ARG A 120 29.46 12.07 -14.07
C ARG A 120 29.12 12.09 -12.58
N ASN A 121 30.13 12.23 -11.71
CA ASN A 121 29.89 12.37 -10.28
C ASN A 121 29.25 13.72 -9.94
N GLN A 122 29.58 14.80 -10.67
CA GLN A 122 28.93 16.11 -10.54
C GLN A 122 27.45 16.10 -10.97
N ASP A 123 27.09 15.29 -11.96
CA ASP A 123 25.67 15.09 -12.33
C ASP A 123 24.86 14.38 -11.25
N ARG A 124 25.52 13.74 -10.27
CA ARG A 124 24.81 13.05 -9.21
C ARG A 124 24.22 14.09 -8.25
N PRO A 125 22.92 13.99 -7.93
CA PRO A 125 22.27 14.86 -6.95
C PRO A 125 23.02 14.87 -5.61
N CYS A 126 23.18 16.08 -5.05
CA CYS A 126 23.74 16.27 -3.71
C CYS A 126 22.91 15.51 -2.67
N ARG A 127 23.58 14.93 -1.66
CA ARG A 127 22.91 14.19 -0.59
C ARG A 127 21.90 15.05 0.17
N THR A 128 22.23 16.32 0.38
CA THR A 128 21.35 17.33 0.98
C THR A 128 20.07 17.56 0.17
N LYS A 129 20.14 17.53 -1.16
CA LYS A 129 18.95 17.63 -2.02
C LYS A 129 18.04 16.41 -1.85
N LYS A 130 18.59 15.19 -1.85
CA LYS A 130 17.81 13.97 -1.60
C LYS A 130 17.18 13.95 -0.21
N PHE A 131 17.92 14.43 0.78
CA PHE A 131 17.42 14.59 2.15
C PHE A 131 16.27 15.60 2.21
N ALA A 132 16.40 16.75 1.56
CA ALA A 132 15.33 17.75 1.48
C ALA A 132 14.07 17.19 0.81
N GLU A 133 14.22 16.48 -0.32
CA GLU A 133 13.11 15.80 -1.01
C GLU A 133 12.39 14.79 -0.10
N ALA A 134 13.15 13.95 0.61
CA ALA A 134 12.58 12.95 1.53
C ALA A 134 11.89 13.61 2.74
N THR A 135 12.51 14.65 3.29
CA THR A 135 11.96 15.40 4.42
C THR A 135 10.63 16.07 4.06
N TRP A 136 10.56 16.72 2.89
CA TRP A 136 9.31 17.31 2.40
C TRP A 136 8.18 16.27 2.34
N ARG A 137 8.45 15.11 1.73
CA ARG A 137 7.47 14.03 1.61
C ARG A 137 7.05 13.50 2.98
N PHE A 138 8.01 13.26 3.88
CA PHE A 138 7.73 12.83 5.25
C PHE A 138 6.76 13.77 5.98
N PHE A 139 7.03 15.08 6.00
CA PHE A 139 6.13 16.03 6.68
C PHE A 139 4.77 16.13 6.01
N PHE A 140 4.72 16.07 4.69
CA PHE A 140 3.46 16.05 3.97
C PHE A 140 2.63 14.83 4.38
N TYR A 141 3.17 13.61 4.23
CA TYR A 141 2.43 12.38 4.53
C TYR A 141 2.06 12.29 6.00
N LEU A 142 2.92 12.76 6.92
CA LEU A 142 2.58 12.83 8.33
C LEU A 142 1.40 13.78 8.59
N THR A 143 1.38 14.94 7.92
CA THR A 143 0.28 15.91 8.06
C THR A 143 -1.00 15.37 7.42
N ALA A 144 -0.91 14.77 6.23
CA ALA A 144 -2.05 14.17 5.53
C ALA A 144 -2.64 13.01 6.34
N PHE A 145 -1.82 12.09 6.85
CA PHE A 145 -2.24 10.98 7.69
C PHE A 145 -2.89 11.45 9.00
N THR A 146 -2.29 12.42 9.69
CA THR A 146 -2.87 12.92 10.95
C THR A 146 -4.18 13.67 10.72
N ALA A 147 -4.27 14.47 9.65
CA ALA A 147 -5.52 15.13 9.26
C ALA A 147 -6.58 14.12 8.81
N GLY A 148 -6.21 13.11 8.02
CA GLY A 148 -7.08 12.03 7.58
C GLY A 148 -7.60 11.23 8.76
N LEU A 149 -6.72 10.81 9.67
CA LEU A 149 -7.09 10.08 10.88
C LEU A 149 -8.03 10.91 11.74
N ALA A 150 -7.75 12.20 11.95
CA ALA A 150 -8.62 13.10 12.71
C ALA A 150 -10.01 13.24 12.06
N CYS A 151 -10.10 13.28 10.73
CA CYS A 151 -11.37 13.36 10.02
C CYS A 151 -12.14 12.02 9.99
N LEU A 152 -11.44 10.88 10.05
CA LEU A 152 -12.04 9.55 9.89
C LEU A 152 -12.34 8.85 11.22
N ILE A 153 -11.63 9.17 12.30
CA ILE A 153 -11.73 8.39 13.55
C ILE A 153 -13.14 8.37 14.16
N ASP A 154 -13.89 9.46 13.97
CA ASP A 154 -15.26 9.61 14.46
C ASP A 154 -16.32 9.05 13.49
N THR A 155 -15.91 8.55 12.32
CA THR A 155 -16.85 8.03 11.32
C THR A 155 -17.09 6.52 11.53
N PRO A 156 -18.33 6.03 11.34
CA PRO A 156 -18.63 4.63 11.57
C PRO A 156 -17.89 3.69 10.60
N TRP A 157 -17.65 4.14 9.36
CA TRP A 157 -16.99 3.35 8.33
C TRP A 157 -15.47 3.21 8.50
N PHE A 158 -14.87 3.94 9.45
CA PHE A 158 -13.47 3.73 9.81
C PHE A 158 -13.28 2.46 10.64
N TRP A 159 -14.26 2.11 11.49
CA TRP A 159 -14.22 0.95 12.36
C TRP A 159 -14.90 -0.28 11.76
N ASP A 160 -15.96 -0.08 10.97
CA ASP A 160 -16.62 -1.15 10.22
C ASP A 160 -16.69 -0.83 8.72
N LEU A 161 -15.92 -1.56 7.92
CA LEU A 161 -15.88 -1.38 6.47
C LEU A 161 -17.24 -1.65 5.79
N ARG A 162 -18.15 -2.38 6.43
CA ARG A 162 -19.51 -2.63 5.90
C ARG A 162 -20.33 -1.34 5.84
N GLU A 163 -20.10 -0.42 6.78
CA GLU A 163 -20.74 0.90 6.83
C GLU A 163 -20.26 1.83 5.69
N CYS A 164 -19.20 1.48 4.95
CA CYS A 164 -18.84 2.17 3.70
C CYS A 164 -19.96 2.07 2.67
N TRP A 165 -20.73 0.98 2.69
CA TRP A 165 -21.77 0.68 1.71
C TRP A 165 -23.19 0.93 2.25
N ARG A 166 -23.35 1.09 3.57
CA ARG A 166 -24.64 1.37 4.21
C ARG A 166 -25.04 2.83 4.00
N HIS A 167 -26.25 3.09 3.49
CA HIS A 167 -26.72 4.44 3.12
C HIS A 167 -25.75 5.16 2.16
N TYR A 168 -25.16 4.42 1.23
CA TYR A 168 -24.50 5.00 0.05
C TYR A 168 -25.54 5.79 -0.75
N PRO A 169 -25.24 6.99 -1.28
CA PRO A 169 -23.97 7.73 -1.28
C PRO A 169 -24.00 9.02 -0.42
N LYS A 170 -22.99 9.27 0.44
CA LYS A 170 -22.76 10.60 1.06
C LYS A 170 -21.27 10.91 1.05
N ALA A 171 -20.88 12.18 0.81
CA ALA A 171 -19.54 12.54 0.40
C ALA A 171 -18.83 13.50 1.37
N HIS A 172 -17.59 13.15 1.76
CA HIS A 172 -16.61 14.07 2.34
C HIS A 172 -15.50 14.33 1.31
N TYR A 173 -15.66 15.39 0.51
CA TYR A 173 -14.89 15.62 -0.73
C TYR A 173 -13.53 16.31 -0.52
N TRP A 174 -13.37 17.08 0.57
CA TRP A 174 -12.18 17.91 0.78
C TRP A 174 -10.87 17.14 0.92
N TYR A 175 -10.88 16.04 1.68
CA TYR A 175 -9.70 15.18 1.87
C TYR A 175 -9.22 14.59 0.53
N TYR A 176 -10.18 14.11 -0.27
CA TYR A 176 -9.97 13.57 -1.61
C TYR A 176 -9.32 14.58 -2.57
N MET A 177 -9.80 15.83 -2.57
CA MET A 177 -9.25 16.90 -3.42
C MET A 177 -7.85 17.32 -2.99
N LEU A 178 -7.58 17.30 -1.68
CA LEU A 178 -6.29 17.65 -1.11
C LEU A 178 -5.21 16.62 -1.48
N GLU A 179 -5.49 15.32 -1.31
CA GLU A 179 -4.59 14.24 -1.74
C GLU A 179 -4.40 14.22 -3.26
N LEU A 180 -5.48 14.37 -4.04
CA LEU A 180 -5.39 14.42 -5.50
C LEU A 180 -4.51 15.60 -5.96
N GLY A 181 -4.66 16.77 -5.35
CA GLY A 181 -3.80 17.93 -5.59
C GLY A 181 -2.33 17.66 -5.25
N PHE A 182 -2.05 16.94 -4.16
CA PHE A 182 -0.69 16.55 -3.82
C PHE A 182 -0.08 15.58 -4.84
N TYR A 183 -0.75 14.47 -5.17
CA TYR A 183 -0.23 13.52 -6.17
C TYR A 183 -0.01 14.17 -7.54
N LEU A 184 -0.90 15.09 -7.93
CA LEU A 184 -0.74 15.89 -9.12
C LEU A 184 0.49 16.83 -9.03
N SER A 185 0.75 17.41 -7.86
CA SER A 185 1.96 18.22 -7.62
C SER A 185 3.26 17.40 -7.75
N LEU A 186 3.25 16.13 -7.33
CA LEU A 186 4.37 15.21 -7.50
C LEU A 186 4.59 14.89 -8.97
N LEU A 187 3.52 14.65 -9.72
CA LEU A 187 3.58 14.41 -11.16
C LEU A 187 4.13 15.63 -11.91
N LEU A 188 3.68 16.84 -11.59
CA LEU A 188 4.16 18.08 -12.23
C LEU A 188 5.66 18.33 -11.97
N ARG A 189 6.13 17.99 -10.76
CA ARG A 189 7.54 18.18 -10.35
C ARG A 189 8.47 17.08 -10.83
N ILE A 190 7.96 15.92 -11.27
CA ILE A 190 8.78 14.73 -11.54
C ILE A 190 9.87 14.96 -12.60
N SER A 191 9.64 15.86 -13.56
CA SER A 191 10.58 16.20 -14.63
C SER A 191 11.72 17.11 -14.17
N VAL A 192 11.50 17.90 -13.11
CA VAL A 192 12.46 18.83 -12.51
C VAL A 192 13.19 18.19 -11.34
N ASP A 193 12.54 17.25 -10.66
CA ASP A 193 13.13 16.43 -9.62
C ASP A 193 14.23 15.52 -10.19
N VAL A 194 15.09 15.06 -9.27
CA VAL A 194 16.21 14.21 -9.62
C VAL A 194 15.72 12.93 -10.28
N ARG A 195 16.10 12.72 -11.55
CA ARG A 195 15.78 11.49 -12.27
C ARG A 195 16.48 10.29 -11.63
N ARG A 196 15.71 9.42 -10.99
CA ARG A 196 16.19 8.18 -10.37
C ARG A 196 16.06 7.01 -11.37
N LYS A 197 16.57 5.83 -11.00
CA LYS A 197 16.55 4.65 -11.88
C LYS A 197 15.13 4.11 -12.10
N ASP A 198 14.32 4.27 -11.06
CA ASP A 198 12.90 3.97 -10.90
C ASP A 198 11.97 5.06 -11.47
N PHE A 199 12.48 5.94 -12.34
CA PHE A 199 11.71 7.08 -12.85
C PHE A 199 10.44 6.65 -13.60
N ARG A 200 10.52 5.59 -14.44
CA ARG A 200 9.38 5.18 -15.26
C ARG A 200 8.30 4.54 -14.39
N GLU A 201 8.73 3.72 -13.45
CA GLU A 201 7.91 3.04 -12.46
C GLU A 201 7.18 4.08 -11.60
N GLN A 202 7.88 5.11 -11.12
CA GLN A 202 7.28 6.20 -10.35
C GLN A 202 6.24 6.97 -11.17
N VAL A 203 6.52 7.31 -12.43
CA VAL A 203 5.54 7.99 -13.31
C VAL A 203 4.29 7.15 -13.51
N ILE A 204 4.46 5.85 -13.82
CA ILE A 204 3.32 4.94 -14.04
C ILE A 204 2.49 4.82 -12.76
N HIS A 205 3.14 4.68 -11.60
CA HIS A 205 2.45 4.62 -10.31
C HIS A 205 1.67 5.91 -10.00
N HIS A 206 2.25 7.09 -10.27
CA HIS A 206 1.55 8.38 -10.05
C HIS A 206 0.37 8.54 -10.99
N LEU A 207 0.51 8.12 -12.25
CA LEU A 207 -0.61 8.14 -13.18
C LEU A 207 -1.71 7.17 -12.76
N ALA A 208 -1.35 5.96 -12.33
CA ALA A 208 -2.29 4.96 -11.85
C ALA A 208 -3.06 5.43 -10.61
N THR A 209 -2.37 6.01 -9.61
CA THR A 209 -3.00 6.55 -8.40
C THR A 209 -3.91 7.73 -8.72
N ILE A 210 -3.50 8.68 -9.57
CA ILE A 210 -4.35 9.80 -10.00
C ILE A 210 -5.60 9.30 -10.76
N ILE A 211 -5.45 8.32 -11.64
CA ILE A 211 -6.59 7.73 -12.37
C ILE A 211 -7.53 7.00 -11.42
N LEU A 212 -7.02 6.15 -10.54
CA LEU A 212 -7.82 5.39 -9.57
C LEU A 212 -8.56 6.33 -8.62
N LEU A 213 -7.89 7.39 -8.18
CA LEU A 213 -8.45 8.42 -7.34
C LEU A 213 -9.57 9.18 -8.07
N SER A 214 -9.29 9.67 -9.28
CA SER A 214 -10.28 10.38 -10.10
C SER A 214 -11.50 9.51 -10.45
N PHE A 215 -11.28 8.23 -10.73
CA PHE A 215 -12.34 7.27 -11.00
C PHE A 215 -13.19 7.00 -9.76
N SER A 216 -12.54 6.72 -8.62
CA SER A 216 -13.20 6.50 -7.33
C SER A 216 -14.03 7.71 -6.90
N TYR A 217 -13.56 8.94 -7.15
CA TYR A 217 -14.34 10.15 -6.94
C TYR A 217 -15.59 10.20 -7.82
N CYS A 218 -15.44 10.00 -9.15
CA CYS A 218 -16.57 10.02 -10.09
C CYS A 218 -17.61 8.91 -9.80
N ALA A 219 -17.15 7.75 -9.31
CA ALA A 219 -17.99 6.63 -8.90
C ALA A 219 -18.48 6.73 -7.44
N ASN A 220 -18.21 7.85 -6.77
CA ASN A 220 -18.57 8.11 -5.37
C ASN A 220 -18.15 7.03 -4.36
N TYR A 221 -17.02 6.36 -4.59
CA TYR A 221 -16.39 5.45 -3.63
C TYR A 221 -15.60 6.21 -2.55
N ILE A 222 -16.08 7.39 -2.16
CA ILE A 222 -15.35 8.32 -1.30
C ILE A 222 -15.07 7.70 0.06
N ARG A 223 -16.04 7.00 0.68
CA ARG A 223 -15.87 6.38 2.01
C ARG A 223 -14.75 5.33 2.01
N ILE A 224 -14.86 4.31 1.16
CA ILE A 224 -13.83 3.28 1.05
C ILE A 224 -12.50 3.85 0.55
N GLY A 225 -12.55 4.80 -0.38
CA GLY A 225 -11.37 5.50 -0.88
C GLY A 225 -10.61 6.23 0.23
N THR A 226 -11.30 6.94 1.14
CA THR A 226 -10.65 7.65 2.26
C THR A 226 -9.93 6.70 3.22
N VAL A 227 -10.48 5.51 3.48
CA VAL A 227 -9.81 4.49 4.29
C VAL A 227 -8.58 3.94 3.57
N VAL A 228 -8.70 3.63 2.28
CA VAL A 228 -7.58 3.12 1.46
C VAL A 228 -6.44 4.13 1.38
N MET A 229 -6.75 5.42 1.21
CA MET A 229 -5.75 6.49 1.15
C MET A 229 -5.05 6.70 2.49
N LEU A 230 -5.79 6.71 3.60
CA LEU A 230 -5.21 6.80 4.93
C LEU A 230 -4.23 5.65 5.22
N LEU A 231 -4.61 4.42 4.84
CA LEU A 231 -3.75 3.25 4.94
C LEU A 231 -2.51 3.36 4.04
N HIS A 232 -2.69 3.82 2.81
CA HIS A 232 -1.59 4.04 1.87
C HIS A 232 -0.56 5.05 2.41
N ASP A 233 -1.01 6.23 2.82
CA ASP A 233 -0.15 7.32 3.31
C ASP A 233 0.64 6.94 4.57
N SER A 234 0.08 6.07 5.42
CA SER A 234 0.77 5.55 6.61
C SER A 234 2.11 4.85 6.28
N SER A 235 2.18 4.18 5.13
CA SER A 235 3.35 3.43 4.69
C SER A 235 4.46 4.35 4.16
N ASP A 236 4.07 5.44 3.50
CA ASP A 236 5.00 6.43 2.95
C ASP A 236 5.71 7.22 4.04
N ILE A 237 5.06 7.45 5.20
CA ILE A 237 5.70 8.05 6.38
C ILE A 237 6.92 7.23 6.81
N LEU A 238 6.76 5.92 6.91
CA LEU A 238 7.83 5.00 7.33
C LEU A 238 8.96 4.96 6.29
N LEU A 239 8.58 4.90 5.02
CA LEU A 239 9.52 4.81 3.91
C LEU A 239 10.36 6.08 3.76
N GLU A 240 9.75 7.26 3.89
CA GLU A 240 10.48 8.54 3.84
C GLU A 240 11.31 8.78 5.10
N SER A 241 10.85 8.33 6.28
CA SER A 241 11.65 8.31 7.51
C SER A 241 12.92 7.48 7.34
N ALA A 242 12.81 6.26 6.81
CA ALA A 242 13.95 5.38 6.57
C ALA A 242 14.98 6.03 5.61
N LYS A 243 14.51 6.70 4.55
CA LYS A 243 15.38 7.46 3.63
C LYS A 243 16.09 8.61 4.34
N MET A 244 15.38 9.38 5.17
CA MET A 244 15.96 10.49 5.93
C MET A 244 17.08 10.03 6.85
N PHE A 245 16.86 8.95 7.61
CA PHE A 245 17.90 8.33 8.44
C PHE A 245 19.09 7.89 7.60
N ASN A 246 18.87 7.13 6.53
CA ASN A 246 19.93 6.65 5.64
C ASN A 246 20.78 7.79 5.03
N TYR A 247 20.19 8.98 4.82
CA TYR A 247 20.93 10.14 4.32
C TYR A 247 21.66 10.94 5.41
N GLY A 248 21.12 10.97 6.64
CA GLY A 248 21.70 11.67 7.79
C GLY A 248 22.88 10.94 8.44
N THR A 249 22.80 9.61 8.55
CA THR A 249 23.85 8.79 9.15
C THR A 249 24.90 8.35 8.12
N ASP A 250 26.15 8.77 8.32
CA ASP A 250 27.32 8.28 7.58
C ASP A 250 27.72 6.88 8.11
N TRP A 251 27.03 5.81 7.72
CA TRP A 251 27.42 4.42 8.03
C TRP A 251 28.73 3.95 7.34
N LYS A 252 29.53 4.86 6.79
CA LYS A 252 30.68 4.55 5.92
C LYS A 252 32.05 4.73 6.57
N GLU A 253 32.12 5.10 7.84
CA GLU A 253 33.36 4.99 8.59
C GLU A 253 33.43 3.59 9.20
N ALA A 254 33.86 2.62 8.38
CA ALA A 254 34.39 1.39 8.91
C ALA A 254 35.66 1.02 8.13
N PRO A 255 36.75 0.70 8.84
CA PRO A 255 38.01 0.40 8.21
C PRO A 255 37.98 -0.97 7.51
N SER A 256 38.87 -1.06 6.53
CA SER A 256 39.26 -2.22 5.70
C SER A 256 38.92 -3.64 6.23
N LEU A 257 38.17 -4.37 5.39
CA LEU A 257 38.32 -5.79 5.00
C LEU A 257 38.45 -6.93 6.03
N PHE A 258 38.44 -6.71 7.34
CA PHE A 258 38.52 -7.81 8.33
C PHE A 258 37.47 -7.81 9.45
N ASP A 259 36.42 -6.99 9.35
CA ASP A 259 35.33 -6.92 10.33
C ASP A 259 33.94 -7.25 9.73
N VAL A 260 33.89 -8.20 8.81
CA VAL A 260 32.64 -8.62 8.13
C VAL A 260 31.64 -9.30 9.09
N PHE A 261 32.02 -9.58 10.34
CA PHE A 261 31.17 -10.24 11.33
C PHE A 261 30.79 -9.39 12.56
N SER A 262 31.23 -8.12 12.64
CA SER A 262 31.07 -7.32 13.87
C SER A 262 30.44 -5.94 13.65
N PHE A 263 29.69 -5.75 12.56
CA PHE A 263 28.71 -4.66 12.58
C PHE A 263 27.48 -5.16 13.30
N GLU A 264 27.16 -4.57 14.45
CA GLU A 264 25.78 -4.58 14.95
C GLU A 264 25.03 -3.50 14.17
N PRO A 265 24.31 -3.83 13.08
CA PRO A 265 23.37 -2.88 12.51
C PRO A 265 22.41 -2.46 13.62
N PHE A 266 22.38 -1.15 13.88
CA PHE A 266 21.54 -0.53 14.89
C PHE A 266 20.09 -1.02 14.77
N ALA A 267 19.39 -1.16 15.90
CA ALA A 267 18.02 -1.66 15.95
C ALA A 267 17.08 -1.03 14.90
N GLY A 268 17.28 0.26 14.58
CA GLY A 268 16.54 0.97 13.53
C GLY A 268 16.68 0.34 12.13
N TYR A 269 17.86 -0.18 11.75
CA TYR A 269 18.06 -0.84 10.45
C TYR A 269 17.15 -2.07 10.32
N TYR A 270 17.15 -2.95 11.32
CA TYR A 270 16.28 -4.13 11.31
C TYR A 270 14.81 -3.75 11.39
N PHE A 271 14.48 -2.78 12.23
CA PHE A 271 13.12 -2.26 12.39
C PHE A 271 12.56 -1.73 11.05
N PHE A 272 13.26 -0.83 10.37
CA PHE A 272 12.80 -0.28 9.10
C PHE A 272 12.75 -1.33 7.97
N ASN A 273 13.73 -2.24 7.89
CA ASN A 273 13.70 -3.29 6.88
C ASN A 273 12.56 -4.30 7.12
N ALA A 274 12.25 -4.63 8.38
CA ALA A 274 11.10 -5.48 8.71
C ALA A 274 9.78 -4.81 8.30
N MET A 275 9.61 -3.51 8.57
CA MET A 275 8.43 -2.77 8.12
C MET A 275 8.31 -2.69 6.60
N LEU A 276 9.43 -2.50 5.89
CA LEU A 276 9.44 -2.49 4.42
C LEU A 276 9.06 -3.87 3.84
N MET A 277 9.44 -4.97 4.49
CA MET A 277 9.02 -6.32 4.10
C MET A 277 7.51 -6.53 4.29
N VAL A 278 6.94 -6.04 5.39
CA VAL A 278 5.49 -6.09 5.63
C VAL A 278 4.75 -5.27 4.58
N LEU A 279 5.24 -4.06 4.27
CA LEU A 279 4.68 -3.23 3.20
C LEU A 279 4.76 -3.91 1.83
N GLN A 280 5.87 -4.57 1.52
CA GLN A 280 6.05 -5.30 0.27
C GLN A 280 5.05 -6.47 0.16
N ALA A 281 4.80 -7.19 1.25
CA ALA A 281 3.80 -8.24 1.29
C ALA A 281 2.39 -7.68 1.05
N LEU A 282 2.06 -6.54 1.67
CA LEU A 282 0.79 -5.85 1.47
C LEU A 282 0.62 -5.43 0.00
N HIS A 283 1.64 -4.85 -0.64
CA HIS A 283 1.58 -4.52 -2.07
C HIS A 283 1.39 -5.74 -2.96
N ILE A 284 2.05 -6.87 -2.67
CA ILE A 284 1.86 -8.13 -3.42
C ILE A 284 0.41 -8.61 -3.26
N PHE A 285 -0.14 -8.56 -2.05
CA PHE A 285 -1.52 -8.93 -1.77
C PHE A 285 -2.52 -8.07 -2.56
N TRP A 286 -2.41 -6.74 -2.50
CA TRP A 286 -3.27 -5.83 -3.27
C TRP A 286 -3.11 -5.99 -4.79
N ALA A 287 -1.88 -6.19 -5.28
CA ALA A 287 -1.64 -6.47 -6.69
C ALA A 287 -2.35 -7.76 -7.13
N GLY A 288 -2.38 -8.79 -6.27
CA GLY A 288 -3.16 -10.01 -6.49
C GLY A 288 -4.67 -9.76 -6.57
N LEU A 289 -5.22 -8.93 -5.68
CA LEU A 289 -6.65 -8.56 -5.72
C LEU A 289 -7.03 -7.79 -7.00
N ILE A 290 -6.19 -6.83 -7.40
CA ILE A 290 -6.40 -6.07 -8.64
C ILE A 290 -6.31 -7.00 -9.86
N LEU A 291 -5.33 -7.90 -9.90
CA LEU A 291 -5.18 -8.85 -11.00
C LEU A 291 -6.38 -9.82 -11.07
N ARG A 292 -6.91 -10.27 -9.93
CA ARG A 292 -8.14 -11.07 -9.84
C ARG A 292 -9.34 -10.31 -10.41
N MET A 293 -9.50 -9.03 -10.05
CA MET A 293 -10.57 -8.16 -10.56
C MET A 293 -10.47 -7.96 -12.07
N VAL A 294 -9.26 -7.68 -12.59
CA VAL A 294 -9.01 -7.51 -14.03
C VAL A 294 -9.25 -8.81 -14.80
N TYR A 295 -8.81 -9.95 -14.27
CA TYR A 295 -9.08 -11.26 -14.88
C TYR A 295 -10.58 -11.56 -14.96
N LYS A 296 -11.33 -11.28 -13.89
CA LYS A 296 -12.79 -11.42 -13.84
C LYS A 296 -13.48 -10.50 -14.86
N PHE A 297 -12.97 -9.27 -15.02
CA PHE A 297 -13.45 -8.32 -16.01
C PHE A 297 -13.20 -8.76 -17.46
N LEU A 298 -12.01 -9.31 -17.75
CA LEU A 298 -11.64 -9.75 -19.11
C LEU A 298 -12.35 -11.02 -19.57
N ASN A 299 -12.68 -11.93 -18.64
CA ASN A 299 -13.29 -13.21 -18.98
C ASN A 299 -14.82 -13.16 -19.15
N GLY A 300 -15.48 -12.01 -18.99
CA GLY A 300 -16.91 -11.84 -19.29
C GLY A 300 -17.89 -12.70 -18.46
N ASN A 301 -17.41 -13.59 -17.60
CA ASN A 301 -18.23 -14.34 -16.68
C ASN A 301 -18.59 -13.47 -15.48
N LEU A 302 -19.66 -12.69 -15.66
CA LEU A 302 -20.65 -12.37 -14.64
C LEU A 302 -21.36 -13.66 -14.19
N GLU A 303 -20.60 -14.68 -13.81
CA GLU A 303 -21.14 -15.85 -13.15
C GLU A 303 -20.84 -15.68 -11.67
N LYS A 304 -21.88 -15.21 -10.96
CA LYS A 304 -22.05 -15.21 -9.51
C LYS A 304 -20.79 -14.83 -8.74
N ASP A 305 -20.70 -13.55 -8.43
CA ASP A 305 -19.86 -13.10 -7.34
C ASP A 305 -20.14 -13.97 -6.10
N GLU A 306 -19.08 -14.49 -5.48
CA GLU A 306 -19.01 -14.89 -4.07
C GLU A 306 -19.23 -13.64 -3.20
N ARG A 307 -20.37 -12.98 -3.42
CA ARG A 307 -20.91 -11.88 -2.65
C ARG A 307 -22.02 -12.46 -1.80
N SER A 308 -21.64 -13.43 -0.98
CA SER A 308 -22.33 -14.07 0.14
C SER A 308 -21.24 -14.87 0.84
N ASP A 309 -21.26 -14.95 2.18
CA ASP A 309 -20.17 -15.41 3.05
C ASP A 309 -19.09 -14.31 3.23
N GLU A 310 -19.42 -13.13 3.77
CA GLU A 310 -19.42 -12.94 5.23
C GLU A 310 -20.60 -12.10 5.73
N SER A 311 -21.79 -12.21 5.14
CA SER A 311 -23.03 -11.92 5.88
C SER A 311 -23.74 -13.20 6.31
N GLU A 312 -22.96 -14.20 6.74
CA GLU A 312 -23.34 -15.21 7.74
C GLU A 312 -22.43 -15.02 8.97
N VAL A 313 -22.62 -13.89 9.66
CA VAL A 313 -22.72 -13.99 11.12
C VAL A 313 -24.20 -13.74 11.34
N GLU A 314 -24.91 -14.84 11.52
CA GLU A 314 -26.35 -14.94 11.75
C GLU A 314 -26.79 -13.98 12.87
N GLU A 315 -27.74 -13.10 12.59
CA GLU A 315 -28.81 -12.78 13.55
C GLU A 315 -30.10 -12.54 12.76
N GLU A 316 -30.85 -13.62 12.54
CA GLU A 316 -32.32 -13.61 12.48
C GLU A 316 -32.80 -14.82 13.31
N GLU A 317 -33.83 -14.77 14.13
CA GLU A 317 -34.47 -13.67 14.85
C GLU A 317 -35.43 -14.34 15.86
N ALA A 318 -36.00 -13.53 16.75
CA ALA A 318 -36.67 -13.90 17.98
C ALA A 318 -37.93 -14.80 17.88
N ASN A 319 -38.20 -15.49 19.00
CA ASN A 319 -39.46 -16.10 19.42
C ASN A 319 -40.00 -17.27 18.58
N VAL A 320 -39.95 -18.48 19.14
CA VAL A 320 -41.12 -19.21 19.68
C VAL A 320 -40.64 -20.58 20.18
N ASP A 321 -40.75 -20.76 21.49
CA ASP A 321 -40.76 -22.06 22.15
C ASP A 321 -41.97 -22.89 21.66
N HIS A 322 -41.73 -23.87 20.79
CA HIS A 322 -42.43 -25.17 20.70
C HIS A 322 -42.19 -25.76 19.31
N GLU A 323 -41.15 -26.58 19.14
CA GLU A 323 -41.09 -27.71 18.16
C GLU A 323 -39.69 -28.34 18.05
N GLY A 324 -38.70 -27.84 18.81
CA GLY A 324 -37.36 -28.45 18.89
C GLY A 324 -37.27 -29.72 19.73
N ASP A 325 -38.21 -29.94 20.65
CA ASP A 325 -38.23 -31.16 21.47
C ASP A 325 -38.59 -32.40 20.64
N TYR A 326 -39.39 -32.26 19.57
CA TYR A 326 -39.89 -33.41 18.82
C TYR A 326 -38.82 -34.15 17.99
N CYS A 327 -37.73 -33.49 17.57
CA CYS A 327 -36.70 -34.14 16.73
C CYS A 327 -35.61 -34.80 17.59
N TRP A 328 -35.24 -34.17 18.72
CA TRP A 328 -34.25 -34.74 19.62
C TRP A 328 -34.88 -35.84 20.52
N GLU A 329 -36.13 -35.67 20.98
CA GLU A 329 -36.85 -36.76 21.65
C GLU A 329 -37.09 -37.93 20.70
N LYS A 330 -37.44 -37.71 19.42
CA LYS A 330 -37.62 -38.82 18.47
C LYS A 330 -36.34 -39.61 18.22
N SER A 331 -35.17 -38.96 18.12
CA SER A 331 -33.89 -39.68 18.01
C SER A 331 -33.47 -40.36 19.32
N ARG A 332 -33.76 -39.75 20.48
CA ARG A 332 -33.49 -40.31 21.80
C ARG A 332 -34.42 -41.48 22.16
N ASP A 333 -35.68 -41.42 21.72
CA ASP A 333 -36.69 -42.49 21.85
C ASP A 333 -36.44 -43.62 20.86
N THR A 334 -35.92 -43.34 19.67
CA THR A 334 -35.49 -44.37 18.72
C THR A 334 -34.24 -45.11 19.24
N LEU A 335 -33.34 -44.42 19.95
CA LEU A 335 -32.20 -45.01 20.65
C LEU A 335 -32.62 -45.79 21.90
N ASN A 336 -33.56 -45.26 22.70
CA ASN A 336 -34.09 -45.93 23.90
C ASN A 336 -34.99 -47.13 23.56
N CYS A 337 -35.76 -47.11 22.47
CA CYS A 337 -36.49 -48.28 21.95
C CYS A 337 -35.54 -49.36 21.42
N LYS A 338 -34.42 -48.98 20.79
CA LYS A 338 -33.38 -49.94 20.39
C LYS A 338 -32.63 -50.52 21.60
N LEU A 339 -32.40 -49.73 22.64
CA LEU A 339 -31.79 -50.18 23.89
C LEU A 339 -32.74 -51.10 24.69
N SER A 340 -34.04 -50.75 24.74
CA SER A 340 -35.12 -51.55 25.33
C SER A 340 -35.28 -52.92 24.64
N MET A 341 -35.23 -52.96 23.29
CA MET A 341 -35.25 -54.22 22.54
C MET A 341 -34.00 -55.10 22.76
N LEU A 342 -32.85 -54.51 23.11
CA LEU A 342 -31.64 -55.25 23.46
C LEU A 342 -31.66 -55.79 24.90
N THR A 343 -32.39 -55.15 25.82
CA THR A 343 -32.59 -55.65 27.19
C THR A 343 -33.63 -56.78 27.33
N THR A 344 -34.50 -56.99 26.33
CA THR A 344 -35.50 -58.08 26.33
C THR A 344 -35.06 -59.31 25.51
N SER A 345 -33.76 -59.43 25.22
CA SER A 345 -33.18 -60.67 24.69
C SER A 345 -32.48 -61.45 25.80
N CYS A 346 -32.83 -62.74 25.90
CA CYS A 346 -32.45 -63.74 26.91
C CYS A 346 -30.94 -64.08 26.93
N VAL A 347 -30.06 -63.09 27.00
CA VAL A 347 -28.59 -63.27 26.96
C VAL A 347 -27.88 -62.62 28.15
N LEU A 348 -28.52 -61.68 28.87
CA LEU A 348 -27.90 -61.00 30.03
C LEU A 348 -28.05 -61.73 31.38
N ASN A 349 -28.99 -62.67 31.53
CA ASN A 349 -29.11 -63.48 32.76
C ASN A 349 -28.10 -64.65 32.83
N ASN A 350 -27.44 -65.02 31.73
CA ASN A 350 -26.46 -66.12 31.72
C ASN A 350 -25.02 -65.66 32.01
N LEU A 351 -24.74 -64.35 31.91
CA LEU A 351 -23.42 -63.78 32.20
C LEU A 351 -23.27 -63.34 33.66
N THR A 352 -24.38 -63.07 34.37
CA THR A 352 -24.36 -62.72 35.80
C THR A 352 -24.29 -63.95 36.71
N SER A 353 -24.90 -65.07 36.34
CA SER A 353 -24.84 -66.33 37.10
C SER A 353 -23.45 -66.99 37.04
N HIS A 354 -22.75 -66.91 35.91
CA HIS A 354 -21.41 -67.48 35.74
C HIS A 354 -20.34 -66.70 36.52
N ARG A 355 -20.51 -65.38 36.67
CA ARG A 355 -19.58 -64.52 37.43
C ARG A 355 -19.71 -64.70 38.96
N ALA A 356 -20.91 -64.98 39.45
CA ALA A 356 -21.15 -65.26 40.87
C ALA A 356 -20.65 -66.66 41.30
N SER A 357 -20.73 -67.67 40.43
CA SER A 357 -20.21 -69.04 40.66
C SER A 357 -18.68 -69.08 40.77
N VAL A 358 -17.98 -68.32 39.93
CA VAL A 358 -16.50 -68.24 39.94
C VAL A 358 -15.99 -67.45 41.16
N ALA A 359 -16.66 -66.37 41.55
CA ALA A 359 -16.28 -65.58 42.74
C ALA A 359 -16.44 -66.35 44.06
N ASN A 360 -17.43 -67.26 44.16
CA ASN A 360 -17.65 -68.06 45.36
C ASN A 360 -16.70 -69.27 45.47
N ARG A 361 -16.16 -69.77 44.35
CA ARG A 361 -15.12 -70.83 44.37
C ARG A 361 -13.74 -70.31 44.74
N MET A 362 -13.39 -69.07 44.38
CA MET A 362 -12.10 -68.47 44.78
C MET A 362 -12.05 -68.05 46.26
N ARG A 363 -13.19 -67.93 46.94
CA ARG A 363 -13.26 -67.57 48.37
C ARG A 363 -13.22 -68.78 49.33
N LYS A 364 -13.19 -70.01 48.80
CA LYS A 364 -13.14 -71.28 49.58
C LYS A 364 -11.85 -72.08 49.40
N ALA A 365 -10.85 -71.51 48.71
CA ALA A 365 -9.55 -72.12 48.47
C ALA A 365 -8.39 -71.28 49.03
N GLN A 366 -8.64 -70.53 50.12
CA GLN A 366 -7.65 -69.81 50.91
C GLN A 366 -7.86 -70.10 52.39
#